data_AF-A0A1I6LTC2-F1
#
_entry.id   AF-A0A1I6LTC2-F1
#
_cell.length_a   1.000
_cell.length_b   1.000
_cell.length_c   1.000
_cell.angle_alpha   90.00
_cell.angle_beta   90.00
_cell.angle_gamma   90.00
#
_symmetry.space_group_name_H-M   'P 1'
#
loop_
_entity.id
_entity.type
_entity.pdbx_description
1 polymer ?
#
loop_
_entity_poly.entity_id
_entity_poly.type
_entity_poly.pdbx_seq_one_letter_code
_entity_poly.pdbx_strand_id
1 'polypeptide(L)'
;MMRQLIFAVVLPVAVQAQDFGPLPTFTLDGVVASADEVHACIEEQAALGANALVGRNARDCIGREVDLCTAAREACAALEQSYWEWRIARTYDGLQAWVDDRPDVAASVQTAVANPAAATANVPLECQLRIAEGQGDEAAPSAMATCMMRETALIAVELEFSVREACETAETGAFAAYCGRN
;
A
#
# COMPACT_ATOMS: atom_id res chain seq x y z
N MET A 1 34.95 -44.59 -9.62
CA MET A 1 34.24 -43.43 -10.23
C MET A 1 33.50 -42.72 -9.11
N MET A 2 34.04 -41.58 -8.65
CA MET A 2 33.51 -40.84 -7.50
C MET A 2 32.65 -39.69 -8.05
N ARG A 3 31.33 -39.79 -7.86
CA ARG A 3 30.34 -38.81 -8.31
C ARG A 3 30.35 -37.65 -7.32
N GLN A 4 30.90 -36.49 -7.73
CA GLN A 4 30.82 -35.27 -6.94
C GLN A 4 29.38 -34.74 -6.96
N LEU A 5 28.73 -34.74 -5.80
CA LEU A 5 27.47 -34.03 -5.55
C LEU A 5 27.80 -32.56 -5.29
N ILE A 6 27.55 -31.72 -6.30
CA ILE A 6 27.60 -30.26 -6.13
C ILE A 6 26.28 -29.86 -5.46
N PHE A 7 26.34 -29.58 -4.16
CA PHE A 7 25.26 -28.88 -3.45
C PHE A 7 25.34 -27.40 -3.83
N ALA A 8 24.50 -26.98 -4.78
CA ALA A 8 24.26 -25.56 -5.02
C ALA A 8 23.42 -25.02 -3.85
N VAL A 9 24.07 -24.41 -2.88
CA VAL A 9 23.40 -23.60 -1.85
C VAL A 9 22.92 -22.33 -2.55
N VAL A 10 21.65 -22.33 -2.96
CA VAL A 10 20.97 -21.10 -3.37
C VAL A 10 20.74 -20.30 -2.09
N LEU A 11 21.69 -19.42 -1.76
CA LEU A 11 21.46 -18.41 -0.74
C LEU A 11 20.29 -17.55 -1.26
N PRO A 12 19.18 -17.42 -0.51
CA PRO A 12 18.19 -16.42 -0.83
C PRO A 12 18.90 -15.08 -0.75
N VAL A 13 19.12 -14.46 -1.91
CA VAL A 13 19.52 -13.05 -1.94
C VAL A 13 18.37 -12.35 -1.24
N ALA A 14 18.64 -11.77 -0.07
CA ALA A 14 17.68 -10.95 0.63
C ALA A 14 17.37 -9.77 -0.30
N VAL A 15 16.28 -9.89 -1.07
CA VAL A 15 15.67 -8.76 -1.74
C VAL A 15 15.35 -7.80 -0.62
N GLN A 16 16.07 -6.69 -0.53
CA GLN A 16 15.71 -5.67 0.43
C GLN A 16 14.28 -5.22 0.06
N ALA A 17 13.38 -5.30 1.04
CA ALA A 17 12.03 -4.80 0.85
C ALA A 17 12.09 -3.30 0.53
N GLN A 18 11.15 -2.82 -0.28
CA GLN A 18 10.95 -1.39 -0.50
C GLN A 18 10.83 -0.69 0.85
N ASP A 19 11.66 0.31 1.10
CA ASP A 19 11.57 1.14 2.31
C ASP A 19 10.68 2.35 2.03
N PHE A 20 9.52 2.38 2.68
CA PHE A 20 8.56 3.48 2.58
C PHE A 20 8.90 4.65 3.53
N GLY A 21 9.98 4.53 4.31
CA GLY A 21 10.39 5.52 5.29
C GLY A 21 9.50 5.51 6.52
N PRO A 22 9.54 6.59 7.33
CA PRO A 22 8.77 6.63 8.57
C PRO A 22 7.27 6.67 8.31
N LEU A 23 6.55 5.90 9.13
CA LEU A 23 5.10 5.86 9.18
C LEU A 23 4.54 7.27 9.50
N PRO A 24 3.44 7.70 8.87
CA PRO A 24 2.79 8.95 9.23
C PRO A 24 2.24 8.90 10.65
N THR A 25 2.31 10.03 11.34
CA THR A 25 1.72 10.21 12.67
C THR A 25 0.62 11.26 12.60
N PHE A 26 -0.41 11.06 13.39
CA PHE A 26 -1.58 11.91 13.51
C PHE A 26 -1.73 12.36 14.95
N THR A 27 -2.20 13.60 15.19
CA THR A 27 -2.51 14.05 16.56
C THR A 27 -4.01 14.03 16.78
N LEU A 28 -4.48 13.14 17.65
CA LEU A 28 -5.87 13.03 18.08
C LEU A 28 -5.97 13.49 19.54
N ASP A 29 -6.71 14.58 19.78
CA ASP A 29 -6.92 15.13 21.13
C ASP A 29 -5.63 15.36 21.95
N GLY A 30 -4.55 15.75 21.27
CA GLY A 30 -3.23 15.99 21.88
C GLY A 30 -2.37 14.74 22.08
N VAL A 31 -2.86 13.56 21.66
CA VAL A 31 -2.10 12.31 21.62
C VAL A 31 -1.59 12.08 20.21
N VAL A 32 -0.28 11.83 20.08
CA VAL A 32 0.30 11.39 18.81
C VAL A 32 0.01 9.90 18.64
N ALA A 33 -0.63 9.55 17.53
CA ALA A 33 -1.02 8.21 17.15
C ALA A 33 -0.48 7.87 15.75
N SER A 34 -0.26 6.59 15.49
CA SER A 34 0.10 6.05 14.19
C SER A 34 -0.67 4.75 13.95
N ALA A 35 -0.76 4.34 12.69
CA ALA A 35 -1.45 3.12 12.30
C ALA A 35 -0.51 1.89 12.42
N ASP A 36 0.06 1.69 13.61
CA ASP A 36 1.12 0.70 13.84
C ASP A 36 0.63 -0.74 13.64
N GLU A 37 -0.60 -1.04 14.02
CA GLU A 37 -1.15 -2.41 14.02
C GLU A 37 -1.49 -2.87 12.61
N VAL A 38 -2.06 -1.99 11.79
CA VAL A 38 -2.24 -2.26 10.35
C VAL A 38 -0.90 -2.27 9.63
N HIS A 39 0.04 -1.38 9.99
CA HIS A 39 1.37 -1.35 9.39
C HIS A 39 2.12 -2.67 9.60
N ALA A 40 2.23 -3.14 10.85
CA ALA A 40 2.88 -4.40 11.17
C ALA A 40 2.25 -5.58 10.41
N CYS A 41 0.92 -5.64 10.33
CA CYS A 41 0.19 -6.70 9.62
C CYS A 41 0.54 -6.73 8.13
N ILE A 42 0.55 -5.58 7.46
CA ILE A 42 0.82 -5.52 6.02
C ILE A 42 2.31 -5.74 5.74
N GLU A 43 3.23 -5.26 6.58
CA GLU A 43 4.65 -5.55 6.39
C GLU A 43 4.96 -7.05 6.51
N GLU A 44 4.26 -7.76 7.40
CA GLU A 44 4.34 -9.23 7.44
C GLU A 44 3.88 -9.86 6.11
N GLN A 45 2.80 -9.35 5.50
CA GLN A 45 2.36 -9.86 4.19
C GLN A 45 3.31 -9.47 3.07
N ALA A 46 3.80 -8.22 3.05
CA ALA A 46 4.75 -7.73 2.06
C ALA A 46 6.05 -8.53 2.06
N ALA A 47 6.51 -8.97 3.23
CA ALA A 47 7.69 -9.82 3.40
C ALA A 47 7.53 -11.22 2.78
N LEU A 48 6.30 -11.69 2.55
CA LEU A 48 6.01 -12.97 1.88
C LEU A 48 6.04 -12.85 0.35
N GLY A 49 6.20 -11.64 -0.20
CA GLY A 49 6.26 -11.35 -1.63
C GLY A 49 5.00 -10.70 -2.20
N ALA A 50 5.06 -10.24 -3.46
CA ALA A 50 4.00 -9.44 -4.08
C ALA A 50 2.63 -10.10 -3.99
N ASN A 51 2.53 -11.39 -4.35
CA ASN A 51 1.27 -12.14 -4.36
C ASN A 51 0.55 -12.21 -2.99
N ALA A 52 1.27 -12.05 -1.88
CA ALA A 52 0.65 -12.05 -0.56
C ALA A 52 -0.18 -10.80 -0.29
N LEU A 53 0.16 -9.66 -0.92
CA LEU A 53 -0.55 -8.37 -0.75
C LEU A 53 -1.96 -8.35 -1.34
N VAL A 54 -2.22 -9.16 -2.37
CA VAL A 54 -3.57 -9.30 -2.97
C VAL A 54 -4.35 -10.51 -2.41
N GLY A 55 -3.73 -11.25 -1.50
CA GLY A 55 -4.32 -12.42 -0.84
C GLY A 55 -5.35 -12.07 0.23
N ARG A 56 -6.02 -13.10 0.75
CA ARG A 56 -6.99 -12.96 1.84
C ARG A 56 -6.35 -12.37 3.10
N ASN A 57 -5.16 -12.82 3.46
CA ASN A 57 -4.49 -12.38 4.69
C ASN A 57 -4.19 -10.88 4.70
N ALA A 58 -3.78 -10.30 3.56
CA ALA A 58 -3.58 -8.85 3.46
C ALA A 58 -4.91 -8.08 3.56
N ARG A 59 -6.00 -8.63 3.02
CA ARG A 59 -7.34 -8.05 3.19
C ARG A 59 -7.82 -8.11 4.64
N ASP A 60 -7.43 -9.14 5.39
CA ASP A 60 -7.77 -9.28 6.81
C ASP A 60 -7.03 -8.24 7.69
N CYS A 61 -5.95 -7.62 7.19
CA CYS A 61 -5.30 -6.49 7.85
C CYS A 61 -6.08 -5.18 7.71
N ILE A 62 -6.97 -5.05 6.71
CA ILE A 62 -7.69 -3.81 6.43
C ILE A 62 -8.80 -3.60 7.47
N GLY A 63 -8.78 -2.45 8.14
CA GLY A 63 -9.67 -2.07 9.22
C GLY A 63 -9.16 -2.48 10.61
N ARG A 64 -7.93 -2.98 10.72
CA ARG A 64 -7.40 -3.49 11.98
C ARG A 64 -7.34 -2.41 13.06
N GLU A 65 -7.02 -1.16 12.71
CA GLU A 65 -7.05 -0.04 13.65
C GLU A 65 -8.48 0.25 14.11
N VAL A 66 -9.44 0.21 13.18
CA VAL A 66 -10.85 0.45 13.46
C VAL A 66 -11.42 -0.58 14.42
N ASP A 67 -11.00 -1.84 14.29
CA ASP A 67 -11.48 -2.94 15.13
C ASP A 67 -10.90 -2.91 16.54
N LEU A 68 -9.65 -2.46 16.69
CA LEU A 68 -9.03 -2.22 18.00
C LEU A 68 -9.61 -0.99 18.70
N CYS A 69 -10.01 0.01 17.91
CA CYS A 69 -10.47 1.32 18.38
C CYS A 69 -12.00 1.43 18.42
N THR A 70 -12.64 0.56 19.19
CA THR A 70 -14.11 0.47 19.25
C THR A 70 -14.81 1.74 19.75
N ALA A 71 -14.18 2.52 20.62
CA ALA A 71 -14.75 3.75 21.20
C ALA A 71 -14.62 4.99 20.30
N ALA A 72 -13.75 4.95 19.27
CA ALA A 72 -13.48 6.09 18.38
C ALA A 72 -13.30 5.64 16.91
N ARG A 73 -14.20 4.77 16.44
CA ARG A 73 -14.10 4.10 15.13
C ARG A 73 -13.88 5.06 13.95
N GLU A 74 -14.55 6.21 13.94
CA GLU A 74 -14.37 7.20 12.87
C GLU A 74 -12.97 7.81 12.85
N ALA A 75 -12.44 8.19 14.02
CA ALA A 75 -11.09 8.72 14.14
C ALA A 75 -10.03 7.68 13.74
N CYS A 76 -10.25 6.43 14.12
CA CYS A 76 -9.35 5.34 13.77
C CYS A 76 -9.47 4.90 12.31
N ALA A 77 -10.64 5.05 11.68
CA ALA A 77 -10.79 4.90 10.24
C ALA A 77 -10.03 6.00 9.48
N ALA A 78 -10.08 7.25 9.95
CA ALA A 78 -9.31 8.35 9.37
C ALA A 78 -7.79 8.16 9.57
N LEU A 79 -7.36 7.69 10.75
CA LEU A 79 -5.98 7.32 11.03
C LEU A 79 -5.47 6.26 10.04
N GLU A 80 -6.20 5.16 9.92
CA GLU A 80 -5.85 4.07 9.01
C GLU A 80 -5.93 4.51 7.53
N GLN A 81 -6.89 5.34 7.15
CA GLN A 81 -6.94 5.94 5.81
C GLN A 81 -5.68 6.75 5.51
N SER A 82 -5.20 7.58 6.44
CA SER A 82 -3.98 8.38 6.25
C SER A 82 -2.74 7.52 6.02
N TYR A 83 -2.70 6.34 6.66
CA TYR A 83 -1.66 5.35 6.43
C TYR A 83 -1.73 4.78 5.00
N TRP A 84 -2.92 4.44 4.52
CA TRP A 84 -3.09 3.93 3.16
C TRP A 84 -2.76 5.00 2.10
N GLU A 85 -3.13 6.25 2.32
CA GLU A 85 -2.77 7.38 1.45
C GLU A 85 -1.25 7.60 1.40
N TRP A 86 -0.55 7.49 2.54
CA TRP A 86 0.91 7.50 2.59
C TRP A 86 1.51 6.35 1.78
N ARG A 87 0.96 5.14 1.92
CA ARG A 87 1.42 3.94 1.19
C ARG A 87 1.26 4.09 -0.33
N ILE A 88 0.15 4.69 -0.77
CA ILE A 88 -0.05 5.08 -2.18
C ILE A 88 1.01 6.07 -2.63
N ALA A 89 1.22 7.16 -1.87
CA ALA A 89 2.22 8.17 -2.23
C ALA A 89 3.62 7.57 -2.38
N ARG A 90 4.01 6.68 -1.47
CA ARG A 90 5.31 5.96 -1.54
C ARG A 90 5.41 5.02 -2.73
N THR A 91 4.32 4.33 -3.05
CA THR A 91 4.26 3.49 -4.26
C THR A 91 4.41 4.33 -5.53
N TYR A 92 3.88 5.54 -5.54
CA TYR A 92 4.02 6.50 -6.63
C TYR A 92 5.45 7.05 -6.77
N ASP A 93 6.22 7.19 -5.67
CA ASP A 93 7.65 7.50 -5.75
C ASP A 93 8.38 6.44 -6.60
N GLY A 94 8.02 5.16 -6.44
CA GLY A 94 8.54 4.06 -7.27
C GLY A 94 8.12 4.13 -8.73
N LEU A 95 6.86 4.49 -9.00
CA LEU A 95 6.37 4.69 -10.37
C LEU A 95 7.07 5.86 -11.08
N GLN A 96 7.39 6.93 -10.35
CA GLN A 96 8.16 8.05 -10.88
C GLN A 96 9.59 7.60 -11.21
N ALA A 97 10.25 6.86 -10.31
CA ALA A 97 11.56 6.29 -10.58
C ALA A 97 11.55 5.35 -11.81
N TRP A 98 10.48 4.58 -11.99
CA TRP A 98 10.27 3.74 -13.18
C TRP A 98 10.13 4.55 -14.47
N VAL A 99 9.49 5.72 -14.40
CA VAL A 99 9.37 6.66 -15.51
C VAL A 99 10.72 7.32 -15.82
N ASP A 100 11.46 7.74 -14.79
CA ASP A 100 12.76 8.42 -14.94
C ASP A 100 13.79 7.54 -15.66
N ASP A 101 13.73 6.22 -15.45
CA ASP A 101 14.60 5.27 -16.13
C ASP A 101 14.23 5.03 -17.61
N ARG A 102 13.11 5.57 -18.11
CA ARG A 102 12.60 5.30 -19.46
C ARG A 102 12.41 6.57 -20.29
N PRO A 103 13.25 6.79 -21.31
CA PRO A 103 13.17 8.00 -22.15
C PRO A 103 11.98 8.00 -23.12
N ASP A 104 11.31 6.86 -23.33
CA ASP A 104 10.23 6.67 -24.30
C ASP A 104 8.83 6.64 -23.68
N VAL A 105 8.71 6.87 -22.38
CA VAL A 105 7.41 6.92 -21.69
C VAL A 105 6.57 8.08 -22.22
N ALA A 106 5.32 7.79 -22.58
CA ALA A 106 4.38 8.80 -23.04
C ALA A 106 4.16 9.89 -21.98
N ALA A 107 4.13 11.16 -22.39
CA ALA A 107 3.93 12.29 -21.48
C ALA A 107 2.65 12.19 -20.62
N SER A 108 1.61 11.52 -21.13
CA SER A 108 0.39 11.23 -20.36
C SER A 108 0.65 10.32 -19.16
N VAL A 109 1.52 9.31 -19.31
CA VAL A 109 1.93 8.43 -18.22
C VAL A 109 2.77 9.19 -17.20
N GLN A 110 3.72 10.01 -17.66
CA GLN A 110 4.52 10.88 -16.77
C GLN A 110 3.62 11.79 -15.92
N THR A 111 2.61 12.39 -16.55
CA THR A 111 1.64 13.26 -15.85
C THR A 111 0.79 12.46 -14.86
N ALA A 112 0.38 11.24 -15.21
CA ALA A 112 -0.43 10.40 -14.34
C ALA A 112 0.33 9.97 -13.07
N VAL A 113 1.60 9.56 -13.19
CA VAL A 113 2.42 9.13 -12.04
C VAL A 113 2.92 10.29 -11.17
N ALA A 114 2.84 11.53 -11.66
CA ALA A 114 3.17 12.71 -10.86
C ALA A 114 2.04 13.12 -9.89
N ASN A 115 0.87 12.48 -9.95
CA ASN A 115 -0.30 12.83 -9.14
C ASN A 115 -0.87 11.62 -8.37
N PRO A 116 -0.31 11.27 -7.20
CA PRO A 116 -0.80 10.14 -6.39
C PRO A 116 -2.26 10.29 -5.96
N ALA A 117 -2.74 11.52 -5.73
CA ALA A 117 -4.13 11.78 -5.36
C ALA A 117 -5.14 11.38 -6.43
N ALA A 118 -4.71 11.20 -7.69
CA ALA A 118 -5.58 10.70 -8.75
C ALA A 118 -6.05 9.25 -8.49
N ALA A 119 -5.27 8.45 -7.75
CA ALA A 119 -5.61 7.06 -7.45
C ALA A 119 -6.92 6.95 -6.66
N THR A 120 -7.20 7.93 -5.77
CA THR A 120 -8.32 7.88 -4.83
C THR A 120 -9.42 8.90 -5.14
N ALA A 121 -9.32 9.64 -6.25
CA ALA A 121 -10.21 10.76 -6.56
C ALA A 121 -11.71 10.37 -6.64
N ASN A 122 -12.02 9.13 -7.04
CA ASN A 122 -13.40 8.65 -7.16
C ASN A 122 -13.93 7.96 -5.89
N VAL A 123 -13.07 7.62 -4.93
CA VAL A 123 -13.45 6.90 -3.71
C VAL A 123 -14.60 7.58 -2.94
N PRO A 124 -14.60 8.92 -2.73
CA PRO A 124 -15.71 9.57 -2.03
C PRO A 124 -17.06 9.37 -2.74
N LEU A 125 -17.09 9.46 -4.07
CA LEU A 125 -18.32 9.30 -4.86
C LEU A 125 -18.79 7.84 -4.84
N GLU A 126 -17.88 6.89 -5.01
CA GLU A 126 -18.19 5.46 -4.97
C GLU A 126 -18.78 5.04 -3.62
N CYS A 127 -18.18 5.51 -2.53
CA CYS A 127 -18.69 5.28 -1.18
C CYS A 127 -20.05 5.93 -0.94
N GLN A 128 -20.25 7.15 -1.43
CA GLN A 128 -21.54 7.84 -1.35
C GLN A 128 -22.63 7.05 -2.06
N LEU A 129 -22.37 6.55 -3.27
CA LEU A 129 -23.33 5.75 -4.04
C LEU A 129 -23.66 4.45 -3.32
N ARG A 130 -22.65 3.71 -2.83
CA ARG A 130 -22.86 2.43 -2.14
C ARG A 130 -23.71 2.58 -0.87
N ILE A 131 -23.50 3.65 -0.10
CA ILE A 131 -24.28 3.93 1.11
C ILE A 131 -25.72 4.35 0.73
N ALA A 132 -25.88 5.19 -0.30
CA ALA A 132 -27.18 5.67 -0.75
C ALA A 132 -28.08 4.55 -1.32
N GLU A 133 -27.50 3.50 -1.91
CA GLU A 133 -28.22 2.34 -2.47
C GLU A 133 -28.80 1.37 -1.41
N GLY A 134 -28.79 1.74 -0.12
CA GLY A 134 -29.48 0.98 0.93
C GLY A 134 -28.64 -0.12 1.59
N GLN A 135 -27.31 -0.03 1.51
CA GLN A 135 -26.39 -0.83 2.34
C GLN A 135 -26.07 -0.19 3.71
N GLY A 136 -26.82 0.83 4.13
CA GLY A 136 -26.73 1.42 5.47
C GLY A 136 -28.03 2.07 5.91
N ASP A 137 -28.42 1.85 7.17
CA ASP A 137 -29.27 2.79 7.90
C ASP A 137 -28.63 4.20 7.81
N GLU A 138 -29.44 5.27 7.71
CA GLU A 138 -29.04 6.69 7.55
C GLU A 138 -27.54 6.98 7.71
N ALA A 139 -26.88 7.41 6.63
CA ALA A 139 -25.45 7.71 6.50
C ALA A 139 -24.74 8.16 7.80
N ALA A 140 -24.37 7.20 8.65
CA ALA A 140 -23.54 7.49 9.81
C ALA A 140 -22.16 7.92 9.27
N PRO A 141 -21.58 9.06 9.69
CA PRO A 141 -20.24 9.48 9.30
C PRO A 141 -19.18 8.36 9.40
N SER A 142 -19.33 7.48 10.39
CA SER A 142 -18.52 6.26 10.55
C SER A 142 -18.63 5.26 9.38
N ALA A 143 -19.80 5.10 8.75
CA ALA A 143 -19.96 4.22 7.59
C ALA A 143 -19.23 4.77 6.36
N MET A 144 -19.30 6.09 6.15
CA MET A 144 -18.55 6.76 5.09
C MET A 144 -17.04 6.63 5.33
N ALA A 145 -16.56 6.98 6.52
CA ALA A 145 -15.14 6.87 6.87
C ALA A 145 -14.60 5.44 6.70
N THR A 146 -15.37 4.44 7.13
CA THR A 146 -14.99 3.02 6.97
C THR A 146 -14.94 2.61 5.51
N CYS A 147 -15.90 3.07 4.68
CA CYS A 147 -15.88 2.80 3.25
C CYS A 147 -14.66 3.43 2.58
N MET A 148 -14.42 4.73 2.81
CA MET A 148 -13.30 5.46 2.22
C MET A 148 -11.96 4.84 2.59
N MET A 149 -11.78 4.50 3.87
CA MET A 149 -10.59 3.79 4.35
C MET A 149 -10.40 2.46 3.60
N ARG A 150 -11.45 1.62 3.50
CA ARG A 150 -11.36 0.31 2.86
C ARG A 150 -11.05 0.37 1.37
N GLU A 151 -11.72 1.25 0.63
CA GLU A 151 -11.48 1.41 -0.81
C GLU A 151 -10.07 1.95 -1.07
N THR A 152 -9.61 2.92 -0.26
CA THR A 152 -8.23 3.43 -0.31
C THR A 152 -7.20 2.33 -0.03
N ALA A 153 -7.47 1.47 0.96
CA ALA A 153 -6.61 0.34 1.30
C ALA A 153 -6.48 -0.66 0.14
N LEU A 154 -7.60 -0.99 -0.51
CA LEU A 154 -7.61 -1.90 -1.66
C LEU A 154 -6.79 -1.35 -2.83
N ILE A 155 -6.93 -0.05 -3.12
CA ILE A 155 -6.13 0.64 -4.13
C ILE A 155 -4.63 0.59 -3.75
N ALA A 156 -4.29 0.86 -2.49
CA ALA A 156 -2.91 0.84 -2.02
C ALA A 156 -2.25 -0.53 -2.21
N VAL A 157 -2.91 -1.63 -1.79
CA VAL A 157 -2.33 -2.98 -1.90
C VAL A 157 -2.22 -3.46 -3.35
N GLU A 158 -3.15 -3.09 -4.23
CA GLU A 158 -3.10 -3.45 -5.65
C GLU A 158 -2.00 -2.68 -6.39
N LEU A 159 -1.83 -1.40 -6.09
CA LEU A 159 -0.73 -0.59 -6.61
C LEU A 159 0.62 -1.16 -6.16
N GLU A 160 0.78 -1.43 -4.87
CA GLU A 160 2.04 -1.95 -4.34
C GLU A 160 2.35 -3.34 -4.91
N PHE A 161 1.34 -4.21 -5.04
CA PHE A 161 1.48 -5.49 -5.72
C PHE A 161 2.10 -5.30 -7.12
N SER A 162 1.52 -4.41 -7.92
CA SER A 162 1.97 -4.15 -9.29
C SER A 162 3.42 -3.62 -9.34
N VAL A 163 3.77 -2.71 -8.42
CA VAL A 163 5.13 -2.15 -8.35
C VAL A 163 6.13 -3.20 -7.84
N ARG A 164 5.74 -4.05 -6.89
CA ARG A 164 6.60 -5.14 -6.40
C ARG A 164 6.84 -6.20 -7.45
N GLU A 165 5.84 -6.56 -8.27
CA GLU A 165 6.05 -7.44 -9.43
C GLU A 165 7.05 -6.83 -10.40
N ALA A 166 6.91 -5.54 -10.71
CA ALA A 166 7.87 -4.84 -11.57
C ALA A 166 9.29 -4.83 -10.96
N CYS A 167 9.40 -4.68 -9.64
CA CYS A 167 10.67 -4.75 -8.93
C CYS A 167 11.39 -6.10 -9.08
N GLU A 168 10.70 -7.21 -9.36
CA GLU A 168 11.36 -8.51 -9.56
C GLU A 168 12.37 -8.48 -10.71
N THR A 169 12.10 -7.64 -11.72
CA THR A 169 12.90 -7.49 -12.95
C THR A 169 13.78 -6.23 -12.98
N ALA A 170 13.76 -5.41 -11.92
CA ALA A 170 14.57 -4.19 -11.88
C ALA A 170 16.05 -4.54 -11.65
N GLU A 171 16.92 -4.19 -12.60
CA GLU A 171 18.36 -4.49 -12.54
C GLU A 171 19.22 -3.26 -12.25
N THR A 172 18.88 -2.10 -12.81
CA THR A 172 19.65 -0.85 -12.70
C THR A 172 18.72 0.37 -12.72
N GLY A 173 19.27 1.55 -12.42
CA GLY A 173 18.53 2.82 -12.50
C GLY A 173 17.88 3.25 -11.18
N ALA A 174 17.13 4.35 -11.23
CA ALA A 174 16.40 4.90 -10.11
C ALA A 174 15.36 3.90 -9.57
N PHE A 175 14.70 3.15 -10.46
CA PHE A 175 13.72 2.15 -10.08
C PHE A 175 14.35 0.97 -9.35
N ALA A 176 15.51 0.48 -9.80
CA ALA A 176 16.23 -0.56 -9.07
C ALA A 176 16.63 -0.10 -7.65
N ALA A 177 17.11 1.13 -7.51
CA ALA A 177 17.43 1.72 -6.21
C ALA A 177 16.19 1.82 -5.30
N TYR A 178 15.04 2.25 -5.83
CA TYR A 178 13.75 2.22 -5.12
C TYR A 178 13.37 0.80 -4.68
N CYS A 179 13.61 -0.20 -5.53
CA CYS A 179 13.39 -1.61 -5.23
C CYS A 179 14.44 -2.22 -4.27
N GLY A 180 15.34 -1.42 -3.70
CA GLY A 180 16.38 -1.89 -2.78
C GLY A 180 17.49 -2.69 -3.47
N ARG A 181 17.70 -2.48 -4.77
CA ARG A 181 18.70 -3.17 -5.61
C ARG A 181 19.78 -2.18 -6.03
N ASN A 182 21.05 -2.51 -5.74
CA ASN A 182 22.24 -1.75 -6.14
C ASN A 182 23.27 -2.68 -6.75
#